data_AF-A0A7Y5NVN7-F1
#
_entry.id   AF-A0A7Y5NVN7-F1
#
_cell.length_a   1.000
_cell.length_b   1.000
_cell.length_c   1.000
_cell.angle_alpha   90.00
_cell.angle_beta   90.00
_cell.angle_gamma   90.00
#
_symmetry.space_group_name_H-M   'P 1'
#
loop_
_entity.id
_entity.type
_entity.pdbx_description
1 polymer ?
#
loop_
_entity_poly.entity_id
_entity_poly.type
_entity_poly.pdbx_seq_one_letter_code
_entity_poly.pdbx_strand_id
1 'polypeptide(L)'
;MAVGAVTISEKRGGKTLAPQFMENISFAGEASYPTGGMLGLDASLESAAGESRRILGIVPGDCGGYVPVWVPSTGAVKVYYADNNNAADGPLIEVPATTNLSAVTFQLLVLSA
;
A
#
# COMPACT_ATOMS: atom_id res chain seq x y z
N MET A 1 10.48 -7.60 -5.49
CA MET A 1 10.12 -6.80 -6.68
C MET A 1 9.40 -5.55 -6.17
N ALA A 2 9.12 -4.57 -7.04
CA ALA A 2 8.69 -3.23 -6.63
C ALA A 2 7.25 -2.96 -7.08
N VAL A 3 6.49 -2.25 -6.24
CA VAL A 3 5.11 -1.82 -6.53
C VAL A 3 5.05 -1.18 -7.92
N GLY A 4 4.11 -1.66 -8.73
CA GLY A 4 3.88 -1.13 -10.08
C GLY A 4 3.49 0.36 -10.08
N ALA A 5 3.26 0.91 -11.27
CA ALA A 5 2.88 2.31 -11.41
C ALA A 5 1.64 2.63 -10.56
N VAL A 6 1.77 3.64 -9.70
CA VAL A 6 0.71 4.11 -8.81
C VAL A 6 -0.10 5.19 -9.53
N THR A 7 -1.43 5.08 -9.47
CA THR A 7 -2.34 6.13 -9.95
C THR A 7 -2.95 6.85 -8.76
N ILE A 8 -2.82 8.18 -8.69
CA ILE A 8 -3.48 9.02 -7.70
C ILE A 8 -4.88 9.36 -8.22
N SER A 9 -5.93 8.90 -7.55
CA SER A 9 -7.32 9.15 -7.93
C SER A 9 -7.90 10.43 -7.32
N GLU A 10 -7.42 10.82 -6.14
CA GLU A 10 -7.77 12.10 -5.50
C GLU A 10 -6.57 12.65 -4.74
N LYS A 11 -6.28 13.95 -4.89
CA LYS A 11 -5.28 14.68 -4.09
C LYS A 11 -5.98 15.64 -3.14
N ARG A 12 -5.81 15.46 -1.83
CA ARG A 12 -6.33 16.39 -0.80
C ARG A 12 -5.21 16.81 0.14
N GLY A 13 -5.19 18.09 0.51
CA GLY A 13 -4.17 18.68 1.38
C GLY A 13 -3.20 19.61 0.64
N GLY A 14 -2.22 20.15 1.38
CA GLY A 14 -1.25 21.13 0.89
C GLY A 14 -1.34 22.50 1.57
N LYS A 15 -0.84 22.61 2.80
CA LYS A 15 -0.48 23.93 3.37
C LYS A 15 0.96 24.24 2.98
N THR A 16 1.22 25.45 2.50
CA THR A 16 2.53 25.94 2.01
C THR A 16 3.69 25.74 3.00
N LEU A 17 3.41 25.56 4.30
CA LEU A 17 4.42 25.46 5.37
C LEU A 17 4.49 24.09 6.06
N ALA A 18 3.56 23.17 5.77
CA ALA A 18 3.54 21.78 6.28
C ALA A 18 2.56 20.94 5.44
N PRO A 19 2.95 20.56 4.21
CA PRO A 19 2.04 19.90 3.29
C PRO A 19 1.84 18.44 3.70
N GLN A 20 0.80 18.17 4.48
CA GLN A 20 0.28 16.82 4.62
C GLN A 20 -0.70 16.55 3.47
N PHE A 21 -0.58 15.37 2.87
CA PHE A 21 -1.40 14.90 1.78
C PHE A 21 -2.16 13.64 2.17
N MET A 22 -3.41 13.60 1.76
CA MET A 22 -4.29 12.44 1.85
C MET A 22 -4.72 12.10 0.43
N GLU A 23 -4.26 10.95 -0.06
CA GLU A 23 -4.46 10.58 -1.45
C GLU A 23 -4.99 9.17 -1.59
N ASN A 24 -6.07 9.03 -2.35
CA ASN A 24 -6.48 7.71 -2.78
C ASN A 24 -5.58 7.31 -3.94
N ILE A 25 -4.97 6.14 -3.81
CA ILE A 25 -4.11 5.56 -4.82
C ILE A 25 -4.58 4.16 -5.19
N SER A 26 -4.26 3.74 -6.42
CA SER A 26 -4.39 2.35 -6.82
C SER A 26 -3.16 1.85 -7.56
N PHE A 27 -2.85 0.57 -7.36
CA PHE A 27 -1.82 -0.15 -8.10
C PHE A 27 -2.18 -1.63 -8.22
N ALA A 28 -1.65 -2.28 -9.25
CA ALA A 28 -1.76 -3.73 -9.41
C ALA A 28 -0.76 -4.47 -8.52
N GLY A 29 -1.20 -5.57 -7.92
CA GLY A 29 -0.33 -6.47 -7.17
C GLY A 29 0.73 -7.13 -8.05
N GLU A 30 1.74 -7.70 -7.41
CA GLU A 30 2.83 -8.36 -8.14
C GLU A 30 2.51 -9.82 -8.46
N ALA A 31 3.04 -10.30 -9.59
CA ALA A 31 2.90 -11.70 -9.99
C ALA A 31 3.65 -12.68 -9.08
N SER A 32 4.62 -12.20 -8.29
CA SER A 32 5.35 -12.99 -7.30
C SER A 32 5.68 -12.12 -6.09
N TYR A 33 4.86 -12.25 -5.05
CA TYR A 33 4.98 -11.47 -3.83
C TYR A 33 6.33 -11.73 -3.12
N PRO A 34 7.15 -10.70 -2.87
CA PRO A 34 8.43 -10.87 -2.18
C PRO A 34 8.25 -11.15 -0.68
N THR A 35 9.16 -11.95 -0.11
CA THR A 35 9.23 -12.14 1.35
C THR A 35 9.44 -10.80 2.04
N GLY A 36 8.57 -10.47 2.99
CA GLY A 36 8.68 -9.23 3.76
C GLY A 36 7.99 -8.01 3.15
N GLY A 37 7.32 -8.15 1.99
CA GLY A 37 6.47 -7.10 1.41
C GLY A 37 7.01 -6.43 0.15
N MET A 38 6.10 -5.80 -0.59
CA MET A 38 6.38 -5.09 -1.83
C MET A 38 7.10 -3.77 -1.53
N LEU A 39 8.21 -3.49 -2.19
CA LEU A 39 9.01 -2.27 -2.00
C LEU A 39 8.67 -1.21 -3.06
N GLY A 40 9.15 0.03 -2.91
CA GLY A 40 9.08 1.05 -3.97
C GLY A 40 7.74 1.79 -4.08
N LEU A 41 6.83 1.64 -3.10
CA LEU A 41 5.60 2.44 -3.06
C LEU A 41 5.90 3.93 -2.94
N ASP A 42 6.94 4.29 -2.19
CA ASP A 42 7.47 5.64 -2.02
C ASP A 42 7.91 6.24 -3.37
N ALA A 43 8.81 5.56 -4.08
CA ALA A 43 9.30 6.03 -5.38
C ALA A 43 8.16 6.15 -6.41
N SER A 44 7.24 5.18 -6.43
CA SER A 44 6.07 5.22 -7.32
C SER A 44 5.10 6.35 -6.95
N LEU A 45 4.92 6.66 -5.66
CA LEU A 45 4.09 7.77 -5.20
C LEU A 45 4.73 9.12 -5.54
N GLU A 46 6.03 9.29 -5.30
CA GLU A 46 6.76 10.51 -5.65
C GLU A 46 6.74 10.78 -7.16
N SER A 47 6.92 9.72 -7.97
CA SER A 47 6.82 9.81 -9.42
C SER A 47 5.41 10.19 -9.88
N ALA A 48 4.36 9.70 -9.22
CA ALA A 48 2.97 10.03 -9.55
C ALA A 48 2.59 11.45 -9.08
N ALA A 49 3.12 11.88 -7.93
CA ALA A 49 2.84 13.16 -7.31
C ALA A 49 3.66 14.32 -7.92
N GLY A 50 4.83 14.02 -8.50
CA GLY A 50 5.78 15.01 -9.01
C GLY A 50 6.56 15.76 -7.93
N GLU A 51 6.53 15.30 -6.68
CA GLU A 51 7.21 15.91 -5.53
C GLU A 51 7.67 14.82 -4.56
N SER A 52 8.80 15.05 -3.87
CA SER A 52 9.30 14.11 -2.86
C SER A 52 8.39 14.10 -1.64
N ARG A 53 8.09 12.90 -1.13
CA ARG A 53 7.09 12.68 -0.09
C ARG A 53 7.43 11.48 0.76
N ARG A 54 7.25 11.64 2.06
CA ARG A 54 7.37 10.55 3.03
C ARG A 54 6.00 9.98 3.33
N ILE A 55 5.82 8.68 3.08
CA ILE A 55 4.62 7.95 3.50
C ILE A 55 4.61 7.84 5.04
N LEU A 56 3.57 8.40 5.65
CA LEU A 56 3.31 8.33 7.09
C LEU A 56 2.48 7.10 7.45
N GLY A 57 1.58 6.70 6.56
CA GLY A 57 0.74 5.53 6.74
C GLY A 57 -0.15 5.26 5.54
N ILE A 58 -0.72 4.06 5.52
CA ILE A 58 -1.71 3.64 4.52
C ILE A 58 -2.95 3.13 5.23
N VAL A 59 -4.11 3.38 4.64
CA VAL A 59 -5.39 2.80 5.06
C VAL A 59 -5.89 1.96 3.88
N PRO A 60 -6.08 0.64 4.06
CA PRO A 60 -6.60 -0.22 3.01
C PRO A 60 -8.06 0.16 2.70
N GLY A 61 -8.36 0.35 1.42
CA GLY A 61 -9.72 0.49 0.88
C GLY A 61 -10.20 -0.86 0.34
N ASP A 62 -10.60 -0.91 -0.93
CA ASP A 62 -10.90 -2.17 -1.60
C ASP A 62 -9.62 -2.84 -2.10
N CYS A 63 -9.31 -4.00 -1.53
CA CYS A 63 -8.09 -4.77 -1.80
C CYS A 63 -8.40 -6.25 -2.08
N GLY A 64 -9.63 -6.59 -2.49
CA GLY A 64 -9.96 -7.94 -2.97
C GLY A 64 -9.77 -9.07 -1.94
N GLY A 65 -10.05 -8.81 -0.66
CA GLY A 65 -9.89 -9.79 0.43
C GLY A 65 -8.50 -9.83 1.06
N TYR A 66 -7.67 -8.83 0.77
CA TYR A 66 -6.34 -8.65 1.38
C TYR A 66 -6.26 -7.39 2.21
N VAL A 67 -5.37 -7.39 3.20
CA VAL A 67 -5.07 -6.25 4.07
C VAL A 67 -3.62 -5.83 3.87
N PRO A 68 -3.35 -4.82 3.02
CA PRO A 68 -2.02 -4.23 2.91
C PRO A 68 -1.68 -3.37 4.13
N VAL A 69 -0.45 -3.50 4.63
CA VAL A 69 0.07 -2.81 5.80
C VAL A 69 1.42 -2.18 5.47
N TRP A 70 1.56 -0.90 5.77
CA TRP A 70 2.83 -0.19 5.60
C TRP A 70 3.78 -0.52 6.74
N VAL A 71 5.02 -0.86 6.41
CA VAL A 71 6.11 -1.10 7.36
C VAL A 71 7.14 0.03 7.22
N PRO A 72 7.09 1.06 8.07
CA PRO A 72 7.96 2.24 7.93
C PRO A 72 9.46 1.95 8.06
N SER A 73 9.84 0.89 8.78
CA SER A 73 11.24 0.52 8.98
C SER A 73 11.91 -0.05 7.74
N THR A 74 11.13 -0.64 6.83
CA THR A 74 11.64 -1.27 5.60
C THR A 74 11.15 -0.58 4.33
N GLY A 75 10.19 0.34 4.43
CA GLY A 75 9.54 0.93 3.27
C GLY A 75 8.70 -0.08 2.47
N ALA A 76 8.26 -1.17 3.12
CA ALA A 76 7.56 -2.25 2.46
C ALA A 76 6.05 -2.20 2.72
N VAL A 77 5.27 -2.62 1.73
CA VAL A 77 3.85 -2.94 1.86
C VAL A 77 3.73 -4.44 2.08
N LYS A 78 3.46 -4.84 3.31
CA LYS A 78 3.10 -6.23 3.62
C LYS A 78 1.65 -6.51 3.27
N VAL A 79 1.34 -7.72 2.82
CA VAL A 79 -0.01 -8.10 2.44
C VAL A 79 -0.42 -9.27 3.31
N TYR A 80 -1.57 -9.13 3.95
CA TYR A 80 -2.15 -10.16 4.81
C TYR A 80 -3.47 -10.64 4.20
N TYR A 81 -3.86 -11.88 4.49
CA TYR A 81 -5.23 -12.32 4.20
C TYR A 81 -6.21 -11.59 5.13
N ALA A 82 -7.34 -11.12 4.62
CA ALA A 82 -8.44 -10.65 5.45
C ALA A 82 -9.19 -11.88 5.99
N ASP A 83 -8.66 -12.53 7.04
CA ASP A 83 -9.33 -13.66 7.68
C ASP A 83 -10.43 -13.18 8.63
N ASN A 84 -11.58 -12.79 8.07
CA ASN A 84 -12.73 -12.46 8.89
C ASN A 84 -13.41 -13.74 9.42
N ASN A 85 -12.76 -14.44 10.37
CA ASN A 85 -13.34 -15.56 11.09
C ASN A 85 -13.53 -15.20 12.57
N ASN A 86 -14.61 -14.45 12.81
CA ASN A 86 -15.12 -13.95 14.09
C ASN A 86 -15.27 -15.01 15.22
N ALA A 87 -15.05 -16.29 14.95
CA ALA A 87 -15.10 -17.38 15.92
C ALA A 87 -13.73 -17.73 16.54
N ALA A 88 -12.61 -17.28 15.97
CA ALA A 88 -11.27 -17.69 16.38
C ALA A 88 -10.18 -16.69 15.96
N ASP A 89 -10.38 -15.38 16.17
CA ASP A 89 -9.47 -14.33 15.68
C ASP A 89 -8.04 -14.51 16.22
N GLY A 90 -7.20 -15.14 15.39
CA GLY A 90 -5.76 -15.16 15.52
C GLY A 90 -5.14 -13.91 14.88
N PRO A 91 -3.82 -13.76 14.93
CA PRO A 91 -3.15 -12.70 14.20
C PRO A 91 -3.34 -12.89 12.69
N LEU A 92 -3.52 -11.77 11.96
CA LEU A 92 -3.52 -11.75 10.51
C LEU A 92 -2.33 -12.51 9.95
N ILE A 93 -2.58 -13.38 8.96
CA ILE A 93 -1.56 -14.21 8.33
C ILE A 93 -1.00 -13.49 7.10
N GLU A 94 0.32 -13.29 7.08
CA GLU A 94 1.02 -12.70 5.92
C GLU A 94 0.91 -13.65 4.73
N VAL A 95 0.63 -13.08 3.55
CA VAL A 95 0.57 -13.83 2.29
C VAL A 95 1.92 -14.52 2.05
N PRO A 96 1.95 -15.82 1.71
CA PRO A 96 3.19 -16.53 1.45
C PRO A 96 4.01 -15.87 0.33
N ALA A 97 5.32 -15.91 0.47
CA ALA A 97 6.22 -15.49 -0.60
C ALA A 97 5.89 -16.23 -1.91
N THR A 98 6.12 -15.58 -3.04
CA THR A 98 5.81 -16.03 -4.41
C THR A 98 4.32 -16.14 -4.77
N THR A 99 3.41 -15.80 -3.85
CA THR A 99 1.99 -15.72 -4.18
C THR A 99 1.75 -14.74 -5.32
N ASN A 100 0.94 -15.15 -6.30
CA ASN A 100 0.56 -14.30 -7.41
C ASN A 100 -0.61 -13.40 -7.02
N LEU A 101 -0.33 -12.10 -6.89
CA LEU A 101 -1.28 -11.04 -6.59
C LEU A 101 -1.58 -10.17 -7.83
N SER A 102 -1.15 -10.56 -9.03
CA SER A 102 -1.29 -9.73 -10.24
C SER A 102 -2.74 -9.52 -10.70
N ALA A 103 -3.66 -10.34 -10.21
CA ALA A 103 -5.10 -10.18 -10.44
C ALA A 103 -5.77 -9.24 -9.42
N VAL A 104 -5.04 -8.78 -8.41
CA VAL A 104 -5.55 -7.92 -7.34
C VAL A 104 -5.15 -6.49 -7.63
N THR A 105 -6.14 -5.60 -7.63
CA THR A 105 -5.90 -4.15 -7.59
C THR A 105 -6.02 -3.70 -6.15
N PHE A 106 -4.96 -3.11 -5.61
CA PHE A 106 -4.97 -2.55 -4.26
C PHE A 106 -5.39 -1.09 -4.33
N GLN A 107 -6.48 -0.74 -3.65
CA GLN A 107 -6.87 0.65 -3.43
C GLN A 107 -6.54 1.07 -2.01
N LEU A 108 -5.73 2.12 -1.86
CA LEU A 108 -5.29 2.62 -0.56
C LEU A 108 -5.57 4.10 -0.43
N LEU A 109 -5.89 4.55 0.78
CA LEU A 109 -5.70 5.95 1.16
C LEU A 109 -4.30 6.09 1.78
N VAL A 110 -3.44 6.88 1.15
CA VAL A 110 -2.08 7.15 1.62
C VAL A 110 -2.02 8.51 2.30
N LEU A 111 -1.47 8.51 3.51
CA LEU A 111 -1.09 9.71 4.25
C LEU A 111 0.39 9.97 4.01
N SER A 112 0.75 11.12 3.46
CA SER A 112 2.13 11.50 3.20
C SER A 112 2.43 12.94 3.62
N ALA A 113 3.70 13.27 3.82
CA ALA A 113 4.20 14.59 4.19
C ALA A 113 5.56 14.90 3.58
#